data_AF-A0A813I4F7-F1
#
_entry.id   AF-A0A813I4F7-F1
#
_cell.length_a   1.000
_cell.length_b   1.000
_cell.length_c   1.000
_cell.angle_alpha   90.00
_cell.angle_beta   90.00
_cell.angle_gamma   90.00
#
_symmetry.space_group_name_H-M   'P 1'
#
loop_
_entity.id
_entity.type
_entity.pdbx_description
1 polymer ?
#
loop_
_entity_poly.entity_id
_entity_poly.type
_entity_poly.pdbx_seq_one_letter_code
_entity_poly.pdbx_strand_id
1 'polypeptide(L)'
;DSMIESLVSRMPQQSREQYEHFFLQLSFIASTTTRLRNALECGSAETVEEALESAENVGVLPYLMKMAVAQADTEVRGSHESHETWLGSTDECMAPLLQSQAVNMVNQKALARSNDLLGGRQQHNKEMARNVMMGLADANEK
;
A
#
# COMPACT_ATOMS: atom_id res chain seq x y z
N ASP A 1 -16.40 -26.08 -23.80
CA ASP A 1 -17.13 -27.19 -24.45
C ASP A 1 -16.72 -28.59 -24.01
N SER A 2 -15.44 -29.00 -23.96
CA SER A 2 -15.09 -30.39 -23.56
C SER A 2 -15.41 -30.76 -22.10
N MET A 3 -15.41 -29.79 -21.18
CA MET A 3 -15.85 -30.01 -19.78
C MET A 3 -17.36 -30.27 -19.67
N ILE A 4 -18.15 -29.73 -20.60
CA ILE A 4 -19.62 -29.89 -20.61
C ILE A 4 -19.97 -31.27 -21.15
N GLU A 5 -19.34 -31.74 -22.24
CA GLU A 5 -19.52 -33.11 -22.75
C GLU A 5 -19.09 -34.17 -21.73
N SER A 6 -18.00 -33.91 -20.99
CA SER A 6 -17.52 -34.82 -19.94
C SER A 6 -18.51 -34.92 -18.78
N LEU A 7 -19.18 -33.82 -18.42
CA LEU A 7 -20.23 -33.81 -17.40
C LEU A 7 -21.51 -34.51 -17.87
N VAL A 8 -21.88 -34.32 -19.13
CA VAL A 8 -23.05 -34.96 -19.76
C VAL A 8 -22.89 -36.49 -19.83
N SER A 9 -21.66 -36.98 -20.04
CA SER A 9 -21.38 -38.43 -20.08
C SER A 9 -21.54 -39.16 -18.73
N ARG A 10 -21.59 -38.43 -17.62
CA ARG A 10 -21.71 -38.97 -16.24
C ARG A 10 -23.12 -38.87 -15.66
N MET A 11 -24.14 -38.51 -16.45
CA MET A 11 -25.48 -38.20 -15.93
C MET A 11 -26.38 -39.44 -15.69
N PRO A 12 -27.01 -39.57 -14.50
CA PRO A 12 -28.17 -40.45 -14.27
C PRO A 12 -29.40 -39.89 -15.00
N GLN A 13 -30.08 -40.73 -15.78
CA GLN A 13 -31.22 -40.33 -16.64
C GLN A 13 -32.43 -39.77 -15.86
N GLN A 14 -32.56 -40.04 -14.56
CA GLN A 14 -33.70 -39.59 -13.74
C GLN A 14 -33.68 -38.10 -13.35
N SER A 15 -32.52 -37.43 -13.43
CA SER A 15 -32.34 -36.06 -12.92
C SER A 15 -32.03 -35.03 -14.01
N ARG A 16 -32.13 -35.43 -15.28
CA ARG A 16 -31.69 -34.63 -16.43
C ARG A 16 -32.36 -33.26 -16.53
N GLU A 17 -33.68 -33.20 -16.32
CA GLU A 17 -34.46 -31.94 -16.38
C GLU A 17 -34.06 -30.94 -15.27
N GLN A 18 -33.77 -31.43 -14.07
CA GLN A 18 -33.32 -30.58 -12.96
C GLN A 18 -31.92 -30.01 -13.21
N TYR A 19 -31.03 -30.79 -13.84
CA TYR A 19 -29.71 -30.31 -14.22
C TYR A 19 -29.74 -29.35 -15.41
N GLU A 20 -30.63 -29.55 -16.39
CA GLU A 20 -30.86 -28.60 -17.47
C GLU A 20 -31.35 -27.26 -16.90
N HIS A 21 -32.31 -27.27 -15.96
CA HIS A 21 -32.75 -26.07 -15.25
C HIS A 21 -31.62 -25.39 -14.46
N PHE A 22 -30.77 -26.17 -13.76
CA PHE A 22 -29.62 -25.62 -13.03
C PHE A 22 -28.59 -24.96 -13.97
N PHE A 23 -28.25 -25.58 -15.10
CA PHE A 23 -27.34 -24.99 -16.09
C PHE A 23 -27.91 -23.72 -16.72
N LEU A 24 -29.22 -23.69 -16.95
CA LEU A 24 -29.90 -22.52 -17.49
C LEU A 24 -29.90 -21.37 -16.47
N GLN A 25 -30.10 -21.67 -15.18
CA GLN A 25 -29.94 -20.69 -14.10
C GLN A 25 -28.49 -20.19 -13.97
N LEU A 26 -27.50 -21.08 -14.09
CA LEU A 26 -26.09 -20.72 -13.95
C LEU A 26 -25.58 -19.88 -15.14
N SER A 27 -26.01 -20.20 -16.36
CA SER A 27 -25.74 -19.37 -17.54
C SER A 27 -26.44 -18.02 -17.46
N PHE A 28 -27.66 -17.97 -16.92
CA PHE A 28 -28.35 -16.71 -16.64
C PHE A 28 -27.59 -15.86 -15.62
N ILE A 29 -27.13 -16.45 -14.50
CA ILE A 29 -26.29 -15.77 -13.50
C ILE A 29 -25.04 -15.17 -14.15
N ALA A 30 -24.31 -15.94 -14.96
CA ALA A 30 -23.09 -15.46 -15.62
C ALA A 30 -23.37 -14.29 -16.58
N SER A 31 -24.44 -14.38 -17.37
CA SER A 31 -24.88 -13.32 -18.29
C SER A 31 -25.26 -12.05 -17.55
N THR A 32 -26.10 -12.16 -16.52
CA THR A 32 -26.58 -11.02 -15.72
C THR A 32 -25.45 -10.38 -14.92
N THR A 33 -24.51 -11.16 -14.40
CA THR A 33 -23.31 -10.64 -13.73
C THR A 33 -22.41 -9.85 -14.68
N THR A 34 -22.23 -10.34 -15.92
CA THR A 34 -21.44 -9.63 -16.94
C THR A 34 -22.12 -8.32 -17.35
N ARG A 35 -23.44 -8.35 -17.53
CA ARG A 35 -24.24 -7.14 -17.82
C ARG A 35 -24.16 -6.12 -16.69
N LEU A 36 -24.31 -6.57 -15.44
CA LEU A 36 -24.21 -5.72 -14.26
C LEU A 36 -22.82 -5.09 -14.13
N ARG A 37 -21.75 -5.87 -14.38
CA ARG A 37 -20.38 -5.34 -14.39
C ARG A 37 -20.21 -4.22 -15.42
N ASN A 38 -20.60 -4.48 -16.67
CA ASN A 38 -20.49 -3.48 -17.73
C ASN A 38 -21.32 -2.22 -17.42
N ALA A 39 -22.51 -2.39 -16.83
CA ALA A 39 -23.35 -1.28 -16.40
C ALA A 39 -22.69 -0.43 -15.31
N LEU A 40 -22.04 -1.08 -14.32
CA LEU A 40 -21.27 -0.41 -13.28
C LEU A 40 -20.03 0.30 -13.83
N GLU A 41 -19.31 -0.31 -14.77
CA GLU A 41 -18.14 0.29 -15.44
C GLU A 41 -18.52 1.51 -16.28
N CYS A 42 -19.69 1.51 -16.92
CA CYS A 42 -20.21 2.64 -17.69
C CYS A 42 -20.88 3.72 -16.83
N GLY A 43 -21.09 3.47 -15.53
CA GLY A 43 -21.71 4.44 -14.60
C GLY A 43 -23.17 4.78 -14.91
N SER A 44 -23.89 3.94 -15.65
CA SER A 44 -25.29 4.18 -16.01
C SER A 44 -26.22 3.52 -14.99
N ALA A 45 -26.92 4.33 -14.19
CA ALA A 45 -27.83 3.84 -13.17
C ALA A 45 -29.02 3.04 -13.74
N GLU A 46 -29.52 3.46 -14.92
CA GLU A 46 -30.67 2.85 -15.59
C GLU A 46 -30.38 1.41 -16.04
N THR A 47 -29.19 1.16 -16.57
CA THR A 47 -28.79 -0.19 -17.02
C THR A 47 -28.44 -1.12 -15.85
N VAL A 48 -28.04 -0.56 -14.71
CA VAL A 48 -27.87 -1.32 -13.46
C VAL A 48 -29.23 -1.77 -12.92
N GLU A 49 -30.22 -0.88 -12.91
CA GLU A 49 -31.58 -1.18 -12.45
C GLU A 49 -32.24 -2.25 -13.32
N GLU A 50 -32.13 -2.13 -14.65
CA GLU A 50 -32.63 -3.15 -15.59
C GLU A 50 -31.95 -4.53 -15.37
N ALA A 51 -30.64 -4.55 -15.13
CA ALA A 51 -29.91 -5.78 -14.85
C ALA A 51 -30.32 -6.42 -13.51
N LEU A 52 -30.61 -5.61 -12.50
CA LEU A 52 -31.10 -6.07 -11.19
C LEU A 52 -32.54 -6.59 -11.27
N GLU A 53 -33.43 -5.91 -11.99
CA GLU A 53 -34.82 -6.34 -12.20
C GLU A 53 -34.86 -7.67 -12.99
N SER A 54 -33.97 -7.83 -13.98
CA SER A 54 -33.79 -9.11 -14.68
C SER A 54 -33.30 -10.23 -13.75
N ALA A 55 -32.40 -9.92 -12.82
CA ALA A 55 -31.93 -10.87 -11.81
C ALA A 55 -33.02 -11.27 -10.80
N GLU A 56 -33.90 -10.33 -10.45
CA GLU A 56 -35.02 -10.54 -9.54
C GLU A 56 -36.10 -11.43 -10.17
N ASN A 57 -36.47 -11.18 -11.42
CA ASN A 57 -37.44 -11.99 -12.17
C ASN A 57 -37.06 -13.47 -12.28
N VAL A 58 -35.77 -13.79 -12.27
CA VAL A 58 -35.27 -15.17 -12.29
C VAL A 58 -34.99 -15.72 -10.88
N GLY A 59 -35.10 -14.87 -9.84
CA GLY A 59 -34.90 -15.27 -8.45
C GLY A 59 -33.44 -15.49 -8.05
N VAL A 60 -32.49 -15.01 -8.86
CA VAL A 60 -31.04 -15.18 -8.63
C VAL A 60 -30.42 -13.99 -7.90
N LEU A 61 -31.13 -12.87 -7.81
CA LEU A 61 -30.69 -11.65 -7.12
C LEU A 61 -30.19 -11.90 -5.67
N PRO A 62 -30.86 -12.69 -4.81
CA PRO A 62 -30.38 -12.93 -3.45
C PRO A 62 -29.03 -13.67 -3.40
N TYR A 63 -28.74 -14.52 -4.37
CA TYR A 63 -27.46 -15.24 -4.46
C TYR A 63 -26.35 -14.33 -4.95
N LEU A 64 -26.64 -13.50 -5.95
CA LEU A 64 -25.70 -12.47 -6.43
C LEU A 64 -25.33 -11.50 -5.31
N MET A 65 -26.31 -11.01 -4.54
CA MET A 65 -26.05 -10.09 -3.42
C MET A 65 -25.25 -10.74 -2.29
N LYS A 66 -25.52 -12.00 -1.94
CA LYS A 66 -24.72 -12.72 -0.93
C LYS A 66 -23.26 -12.86 -1.38
N MET A 67 -23.03 -13.17 -2.65
CA MET A 67 -21.66 -13.24 -3.20
C MET A 67 -20.99 -11.87 -3.21
N ALA A 68 -21.71 -10.81 -3.61
CA ALA A 68 -21.18 -9.45 -3.62
C ALA A 68 -20.77 -8.99 -2.21
N VAL A 69 -21.59 -9.29 -1.20
CA VAL A 69 -21.27 -8.98 0.20
C VAL A 69 -20.05 -9.77 0.68
N ALA A 70 -19.98 -11.07 0.40
CA ALA A 70 -18.82 -11.89 0.76
C ALA A 70 -17.53 -11.40 0.09
N GLN A 71 -17.61 -11.00 -1.18
CA GLN A 71 -16.48 -10.46 -1.92
C GLN A 71 -16.03 -9.11 -1.36
N ALA A 72 -16.97 -8.20 -1.06
CA ALA A 72 -16.68 -6.93 -0.42
C ALA A 72 -15.97 -7.12 0.93
N ASP A 73 -16.39 -8.10 1.73
CA ASP A 73 -15.74 -8.43 3.01
C ASP A 73 -14.28 -8.89 2.79
N THR A 74 -14.03 -9.76 1.80
CA THR A 74 -12.67 -10.20 1.48
C THR A 74 -11.77 -9.07 0.99
N GLU A 75 -12.31 -8.12 0.22
CA GLU A 75 -11.56 -6.97 -0.27
C GLU A 75 -11.22 -5.99 0.85
N VAL A 76 -12.19 -5.72 1.74
CA VAL A 76 -11.97 -4.88 2.93
C VAL A 76 -10.92 -5.51 3.84
N ARG A 77 -11.02 -6.82 4.10
CA ARG A 77 -10.01 -7.54 4.89
C ARG A 77 -8.64 -7.51 4.24
N GLY A 78 -8.54 -7.75 2.94
CA GLY A 78 -7.27 -7.66 2.21
C GLY A 78 -6.67 -6.25 2.21
N SER A 79 -7.53 -5.22 2.13
CA SER A 79 -7.12 -3.82 2.24
C SER A 79 -6.58 -3.51 3.65
N HIS A 80 -7.25 -3.99 4.69
CA HIS A 80 -6.81 -3.84 6.08
C HIS A 80 -5.47 -4.55 6.33
N GLU A 81 -5.31 -5.80 5.88
CA GLU A 81 -4.06 -6.55 5.99
C GLU A 81 -2.91 -5.83 5.26
N SER A 82 -3.17 -5.28 4.08
CA SER A 82 -2.19 -4.49 3.31
C SER A 82 -1.81 -3.20 4.04
N HIS A 83 -2.78 -2.52 4.65
CA HIS A 83 -2.55 -1.32 5.43
C HIS A 83 -1.71 -1.58 6.68
N GLU A 84 -2.02 -2.63 7.46
CA GLU A 84 -1.22 -3.03 8.62
C GLU A 84 0.21 -3.40 8.22
N THR A 85 0.38 -4.13 7.12
CA THR A 85 1.71 -4.47 6.59
C THR A 85 2.48 -3.21 6.19
N TRP A 86 1.81 -2.27 5.53
CA TRP A 86 2.41 -0.99 5.15
C TRP A 86 2.79 -0.15 6.38
N LEU A 87 1.95 -0.11 7.41
CA LEU A 87 2.26 0.58 8.66
C LEU A 87 3.48 -0.03 9.35
N GLY A 88 3.54 -1.36 9.47
CA GLY A 88 4.68 -2.05 10.07
C GLY A 88 5.99 -1.77 9.31
N SER A 89 5.98 -1.89 7.99
CA SER A 89 7.15 -1.59 7.15
C SER A 89 7.57 -0.11 7.22
N THR A 90 6.59 0.78 7.30
CA THR A 90 6.84 2.22 7.41
C THR A 90 7.43 2.57 8.76
N ASP A 91 6.95 1.97 9.84
CA ASP A 91 7.46 2.20 11.20
C ASP A 91 8.89 1.67 11.35
N GLU A 92 9.18 0.47 10.82
CA GLU A 92 10.54 -0.08 10.77
C GLU A 92 11.52 0.81 9.98
N CYS A 93 11.05 1.44 8.90
CA CYS A 93 11.85 2.37 8.11
C CYS A 93 12.02 3.73 8.78
N MET A 94 10.97 4.27 9.40
CA MET A 94 10.98 5.58 10.04
C MET A 94 11.74 5.58 11.37
N ALA A 95 11.66 4.50 12.16
CA ALA A 95 12.31 4.41 13.47
C ALA A 95 13.82 4.75 13.44
N PRO A 96 14.67 4.15 12.57
CA PRO A 96 16.08 4.50 12.50
C PRO A 96 16.31 5.90 11.94
N LEU A 97 15.45 6.39 11.03
CA LEU A 97 15.57 7.74 10.48
C LEU A 97 15.33 8.80 11.57
N LEU A 98 14.28 8.64 12.38
CA LEU A 98 13.98 9.53 13.50
C LEU A 98 15.08 9.48 14.57
N GLN A 99 15.59 8.29 14.88
CA GLN A 99 16.72 8.14 15.81
C GLN A 99 17.99 8.82 15.25
N SER A 100 18.28 8.65 13.96
CA SER A 100 19.44 9.26 13.32
C SER A 100 19.36 10.78 13.29
N GLN A 101 18.16 11.35 13.10
CA GLN A 101 17.95 12.80 13.12
C GLN A 101 18.30 13.40 14.49
N ALA A 102 17.82 12.76 15.57
CA ALA A 102 18.11 13.21 16.93
C ALA A 102 19.62 13.15 17.24
N VAL A 103 20.29 12.06 16.84
CA VAL A 103 21.74 11.87 17.04
C VAL A 103 22.54 12.86 16.19
N ASN A 104 22.15 13.09 14.94
CA ASN A 104 22.82 14.04 14.04
C ASN A 104 22.75 15.47 14.57
N MET A 105 21.63 15.89 15.17
CA MET A 105 21.53 17.22 15.78
C MET A 105 22.48 17.38 16.97
N VAL A 106 22.64 16.35 17.79
CA VAL A 106 23.60 16.35 18.91
C VAL A 106 25.03 16.40 18.38
N ASN A 107 25.36 15.58 17.39
CA ASN A 107 26.68 15.54 16.77
C ASN A 107 27.03 16.87 16.09
N GLN A 108 26.08 17.51 15.41
CA GLN A 108 26.29 18.81 14.77
C GLN A 108 26.57 19.91 15.81
N LYS A 109 25.88 19.91 16.95
CA LYS A 109 26.17 20.82 18.07
C LYS A 109 27.54 20.55 18.70
N ALA A 110 27.91 19.28 18.87
CA ALA A 110 29.23 18.90 19.38
C ALA A 110 30.35 19.30 18.41
N LEU A 111 30.14 19.12 17.11
CA LEU A 111 31.07 19.50 16.06
C LEU A 111 31.27 21.02 16.01
N ALA A 112 30.19 21.81 16.10
CA ALA A 112 30.27 23.26 16.18
C ALA A 112 31.13 23.71 17.38
N ARG A 113 30.89 23.15 18.57
CA ARG A 113 31.69 23.45 19.77
C ARG A 113 33.17 23.08 19.59
N SER A 114 33.45 21.92 19.00
CA SER A 114 34.84 21.50 18.74
C SER A 114 35.52 22.46 17.76
N ASN A 115 34.79 22.94 16.75
CA ASN A 115 35.32 23.88 15.77
C ASN A 115 35.63 25.24 16.38
N ASP A 116 34.77 25.73 17.29
CA ASP A 116 35.00 26.96 18.05
C ASP A 116 36.25 26.85 18.94
N LEU A 117 36.42 25.72 19.63
CA LEU A 117 37.62 25.45 20.44
C LEU A 117 38.89 25.41 19.59
N LEU A 118 38.83 24.79 18.41
CA LEU A 118 39.96 24.76 17.48
C LEU A 118 40.28 26.15 16.94
N GLY A 119 39.27 26.95 16.58
CA GLY A 119 39.42 28.34 16.15
C GLY A 119 40.07 29.19 17.23
N GLY A 120 39.58 29.09 18.47
CA GLY A 120 40.16 29.79 19.62
C GLY A 120 41.61 29.37 19.89
N ARG A 121 41.92 28.07 19.83
CA ARG A 121 43.29 27.57 20.02
C ARG A 121 44.22 27.97 18.88
N GLN A 122 43.73 27.99 17.64
CA GLN A 122 44.50 28.44 16.48
C GLN A 122 44.81 29.94 16.59
N GLN A 123 43.84 30.75 17.02
CA GLN A 123 44.05 32.18 17.24
C GLN A 123 45.03 32.44 18.40
N HIS A 124 44.85 31.76 19.53
CA HIS A 124 45.77 31.83 20.66
C HIS A 124 47.21 31.43 20.26
N ASN A 125 47.37 30.35 19.50
CA ASN A 125 48.68 29.92 19.00
C ASN A 125 49.29 30.95 18.03
N LYS A 126 48.49 31.58 17.17
CA LYS A 126 48.95 32.66 16.28
C LYS A 126 49.44 33.88 17.06
N GLU A 127 48.71 34.27 18.10
CA GLU A 127 49.08 35.38 18.99
C GLU A 127 50.37 35.06 19.75
N MET A 128 50.49 33.86 20.32
CA MET A 128 51.72 33.39 20.98
C MET A 128 52.90 33.37 20.01
N ALA A 129 52.73 32.82 18.80
CA ALA A 129 53.78 32.79 17.78
C ALA A 129 54.20 34.21 17.34
N ARG A 130 53.25 35.13 17.20
CA ARG A 130 53.53 36.54 16.90
C ARG A 130 54.32 37.21 18.02
N ASN A 131 53.91 37.02 19.27
CA ASN A 131 54.59 37.59 20.43
C ASN A 131 56.03 37.06 20.56
N VAL A 132 56.24 35.76 20.33
CA VAL A 132 57.57 35.15 20.33
C VAL A 132 58.44 35.73 19.21
N MET A 133 57.93 35.87 17.99
CA MET A 133 58.69 36.49 16.88
C MET A 133 59.03 37.96 17.15
N MET A 134 58.10 38.73 17.71
CA MET A 134 58.38 40.13 18.09
C MET A 134 59.45 40.21 19.18
N GLY A 135 59.38 39.36 20.21
CA GLY A 135 60.40 39.33 21.27
C GLY A 135 61.79 38.91 20.77
N LEU A 136 61.86 38.01 19.78
CA LEU A 136 63.13 37.62 19.13
C LEU A 136 63.70 38.75 18.25
N ALA A 137 62.86 39.49 17.54
CA ALA A 137 63.31 40.64 16.75
C ALA A 137 63.83 41.79 17.65
N ASP A 138 63.12 42.06 18.75
CA ASP A 138 63.48 43.10 19.73
C ASP A 138 64.77 42.74 20.51
N ALA A 139 65.03 41.45 20.71
CA ALA A 139 66.29 40.96 21.28
C ALA A 139 67.48 40.99 20.29
N ASN A 140 67.22 41.08 18.99
CA ASN A 140 68.24 41.11 17.93
C ASN A 140 68.64 42.55 17.52
N GLU A 141 67.91 43.57 17.98
CA GLU A 141 68.24 45.00 17.77
C GLU A 141 69.06 45.61 18.93
N LYS A 142 69.44 44.83 19.95
CA LYS A 142 70.38 45.22 21.02
C LYS A 142 71.71 44.49 20.88
#